data_AF-A0A3Q3B9G9-F1
#
_entry.id   AF-A0A3Q3B9G9-F1
#
_cell.length_a   1.000
_cell.length_b   1.000
_cell.length_c   1.000
_cell.angle_alpha   90.00
_cell.angle_beta   90.00
_cell.angle_gamma   90.00
#
_symmetry.space_group_name_H-M   'P 1'
#
loop_
_entity.id
_entity.type
_entity.pdbx_description
1 polymer ?
#
loop_
_entity_poly.entity_id
_entity_poly.type
_entity_poly.pdbx_seq_one_letter_code
_entity_poly.pdbx_strand_id
1 'polypeptide(L)' 'MSLQKPVMRGLLAKRLRFHLPIAFSLAIAAALAFKFGVTEPRKKAYAEFYKNYDNVKEFNAMREAGVFEGVRPSGE' A
#
# COMPACT_ATOMS: atom_id res chain seq x y z
N MET A 1 -5.88 -58.20 -7.30
CA MET A 1 -6.06 -57.44 -6.04
C MET A 1 -7.25 -56.51 -6.21
N SER A 2 -8.16 -56.43 -5.24
CA SER A 2 -9.29 -55.50 -5.28
C SER A 2 -8.89 -54.13 -4.71
N LEU A 3 -9.50 -53.07 -5.21
CA LEU A 3 -9.26 -51.70 -4.73
C LEU A 3 -9.84 -51.52 -3.32
N GLN A 4 -9.11 -50.81 -2.45
CA GLN A 4 -9.63 -50.42 -1.14
C GLN A 4 -10.75 -49.39 -1.26
N LYS A 5 -11.73 -49.46 -0.36
CA LYS A 5 -12.90 -48.58 -0.36
C LYS A 5 -12.49 -47.14 -0.07
N PRO A 6 -12.82 -46.17 -0.94
CA PRO A 6 -12.51 -44.77 -0.70
C PRO A 6 -13.46 -44.13 0.32
N VAL A 7 -13.05 -42.96 0.83
CA VAL A 7 -13.92 -42.11 1.66
C VAL A 7 -14.98 -41.45 0.77
N MET A 8 -16.26 -41.63 1.12
CA MET A 8 -17.40 -41.09 0.34
C MET A 8 -18.25 -40.06 1.11
N ARG A 9 -17.88 -39.70 2.35
CA ARG A 9 -18.64 -38.78 3.20
C ARG A 9 -17.72 -37.70 3.76
N GLY A 10 -18.26 -36.51 4.00
CA GLY A 10 -17.52 -35.41 4.65
C GLY A 10 -16.37 -34.82 3.81
N LEU A 11 -16.31 -35.12 2.50
CA LEU A 11 -15.24 -34.66 1.61
C LEU A 11 -15.17 -33.12 1.55
N LEU A 12 -16.33 -32.44 1.52
CA LEU A 12 -16.41 -30.98 1.55
C LEU A 12 -15.85 -30.41 2.86
N ALA A 13 -16.26 -30.96 4.01
CA ALA A 13 -15.78 -30.51 5.31
C ALA A 13 -14.26 -30.71 5.46
N LYS A 14 -13.73 -31.83 4.96
CA LYS A 14 -12.28 -32.08 4.93
C LYS A 14 -11.55 -31.04 4.08
N ARG A 15 -12.09 -30.75 2.88
CA ARG A 15 -11.52 -29.72 2.00
C ARG A 15 -11.57 -28.34 2.64
N LEU A 16 -12.68 -27.98 3.27
CA LEU A 16 -12.83 -26.68 3.94
C LEU A 16 -11.85 -26.53 5.09
N ARG A 17 -11.73 -27.52 5.98
CA ARG A 17 -10.77 -27.48 7.10
C ARG A 17 -9.32 -27.34 6.64
N PHE A 18 -8.98 -27.86 5.47
CA PHE A 18 -7.66 -27.70 4.89
C PHE A 18 -7.43 -26.30 4.29
N HIS A 19 -8.41 -25.78 3.53
CA HIS A 19 -8.24 -24.50 2.82
C HIS A 19 -8.50 -23.27 3.70
N LEU A 20 -9.29 -23.40 4.78
CA LEU A 20 -9.65 -22.27 5.61
C LEU A 20 -8.41 -21.60 6.24
N PRO A 21 -7.48 -22.33 6.89
CA PRO A 21 -6.26 -21.71 7.44
C PRO A 21 -5.38 -21.11 6.34
N ILE A 22 -5.29 -21.75 5.17
CA ILE A 22 -4.52 -21.24 4.02
C ILE A 22 -5.09 -19.89 3.57
N ALA A 23 -6.41 -19.79 3.44
CA ALA A 23 -7.07 -18.55 3.02
C ALA A 23 -6.80 -17.41 4.01
N PHE A 24 -6.91 -17.67 5.32
CA PHE A 24 -6.61 -16.66 6.34
C PHE A 24 -5.13 -16.24 6.33
N SER A 25 -4.20 -17.20 6.21
CA SER A 25 -2.77 -16.90 6.13
C SER A 25 -2.45 -16.03 4.91
N LEU A 26 -3.02 -16.34 3.74
CA LEU A 26 -2.83 -15.55 2.54
C LEU A 26 -3.43 -14.14 2.67
N ALA A 27 -4.61 -14.02 3.28
CA ALA A 27 -5.24 -12.72 3.52
C ALA A 27 -4.40 -11.83 4.45
N ILE A 28 -3.88 -12.40 5.54
CA ILE A 28 -3.01 -11.68 6.48
C ILE A 28 -1.70 -11.28 5.77
N ALA A 29 -1.08 -12.18 5.02
CA ALA A 29 0.14 -11.90 4.28
C ALA A 29 -0.07 -10.74 3.29
N ALA A 30 -1.17 -10.75 2.53
CA ALA A 30 -1.51 -9.67 1.61
C ALA A 30 -1.73 -8.34 2.35
N ALA A 31 -2.43 -8.34 3.48
CA ALA A 31 -2.64 -7.14 4.29
C ALA A 31 -1.32 -6.55 4.82
N LEU A 32 -0.41 -7.39 5.31
CA LEU A 32 0.91 -6.96 5.79
C LEU A 32 1.77 -6.43 4.63
N ALA A 33 1.78 -7.13 3.50
CA ALA A 33 2.51 -6.69 2.31
C ALA A 33 2.03 -5.31 1.84
N PHE A 34 0.73 -5.06 1.81
CA PHE A 34 0.20 -3.75 1.43
C PHE A 34 0.51 -2.67 2.47
N LYS A 35 0.36 -2.99 3.77
CA LYS A 35 0.64 -2.05 4.85
C LYS A 35 2.09 -1.55 4.80
N PHE A 36 3.04 -2.47 4.74
CA PHE A 36 4.46 -2.12 4.80
C PHE A 36 5.06 -1.75 3.44
N GLY A 37 4.52 -2.27 2.34
CA GLY A 37 4.99 -1.96 0.99
C GLY A 37 4.43 -0.66 0.43
N VAL A 38 3.24 -0.23 0.87
CA VAL A 38 2.55 0.93 0.28
C VAL A 38 2.17 1.96 1.33
N THR A 39 1.42 1.55 2.37
CA THR A 39 0.81 2.51 3.31
C THR A 39 1.84 3.23 4.17
N GLU A 40 2.73 2.48 4.83
CA GLU A 40 3.73 3.06 5.72
C GLU A 40 4.79 3.90 4.97
N PRO A 41 5.36 3.44 3.83
CA PRO A 41 6.26 4.26 3.03
C PRO A 41 5.62 5.58 2.57
N ARG A 42 4.35 5.54 2.16
CA ARG A 42 3.62 6.77 1.78
C ARG A 42 3.50 7.72 2.97
N LYS A 43 3.02 7.25 4.13
CA LYS A 43 2.93 8.09 5.33
C LYS A 43 4.29 8.71 5.69
N LYS A 44 5.35 7.90 5.64
CA LYS A 44 6.71 8.35 5.93
C LYS A 44 7.18 9.41 4.94
N ALA A 45 6.96 9.22 3.63
CA ALA A 45 7.37 10.18 2.60
C ALA A 45 6.69 11.55 2.79
N TYR A 46 5.39 11.57 3.10
CA TYR A 46 4.68 12.82 3.41
C TYR A 46 5.23 13.48 4.68
N ALA A 47 5.45 12.70 5.74
CA ALA A 47 6.02 13.23 6.98
C ALA A 47 7.43 13.79 6.77
N GLU A 48 8.28 13.11 5.99
CA GLU A 48 9.63 13.55 5.65
C GLU A 48 9.63 14.82 4.81
N PHE A 49 8.74 14.93 3.83
CA PHE A 49 8.57 16.14 3.02
C PHE A 49 8.25 17.33 3.92
N TYR A 50 7.21 17.23 4.77
CA TYR A 50 6.77 18.34 5.61
C TYR A 50 7.69 18.64 6.80
N LYS A 51 8.57 17.72 7.18
CA LYS A 51 9.47 17.90 8.32
C LYS A 51 10.33 19.16 8.22
N ASN A 52 10.80 19.48 7.01
CA ASN A 52 11.68 20.61 6.73
C ASN A 52 11.13 21.51 5.60
N TYR A 53 9.84 21.40 5.28
CA TYR A 53 9.23 22.16 4.19
C TYR A 53 9.10 23.64 4.57
N ASP A 54 9.76 24.51 3.80
CA ASP A 54 9.63 25.96 3.91
C ASP A 54 8.77 26.46 2.75
N ASN A 55 7.54 26.83 3.06
CA ASN A 55 6.56 27.26 2.06
C ASN A 55 6.94 28.58 1.39
N VAL A 56 7.61 29.50 2.08
CA VAL A 56 8.02 30.80 1.53
C VAL A 56 9.18 30.60 0.57
N LYS A 57 10.14 29.75 0.93
CA LYS A 57 11.26 29.41 0.05
C LYS A 57 10.78 28.78 -1.25
N GLU A 58 9.91 27.77 -1.16
CA GLU A 58 9.36 27.08 -2.34
C GLU A 58 8.45 28.00 -3.17
N PHE A 59 7.65 28.83 -2.52
CA PHE A 59 6.88 29.88 -3.20
C PHE A 59 7.79 30.83 -3.98
N ASN A 60 8.85 31.34 -3.36
CA ASN A 60 9.78 32.25 -4.04
C ASN A 60 10.47 31.56 -5.21
N ALA A 61 10.87 30.29 -5.08
CA ALA A 61 11.45 29.52 -6.18
C ALA A 61 10.45 29.39 -7.35
N MET A 62 9.18 29.09 -7.07
CA MET A 62 8.12 29.05 -8.08
C MET A 62 7.86 30.42 -8.71
N ARG A 63 7.84 31.48 -7.91
CA ARG A 63 7.62 32.86 -8.37
C ARG A 63 8.73 33.33 -9.31
N GLU A 64 10.00 33.08 -8.97
CA GLU A 64 11.13 33.40 -9.84
C GLU A 64 11.14 32.54 -11.12
N ALA A 65 10.59 31.34 -11.07
CA ALA A 65 10.38 30.51 -12.26
C ALA A 65 9.23 31.02 -13.17
N GLY A 66 8.50 32.07 -12.76
CA GLY A 66 7.45 32.69 -13.56
C GLY A 66 6.19 31.85 -13.73
N VAL A 67 5.95 30.86 -12.85
CA VAL A 67 4.80 29.95 -12.97
C VAL A 67 3.47 30.58 -12.50
N PHE A 68 3.54 31.73 -11.81
CA PHE A 68 2.36 32.40 -11.28
C PHE A 68 1.89 33.52 -12.21
N GLU A 69 0.58 33.55 -12.49
CA GLU A 69 -0.05 34.67 -13.19
C GLU A 69 -0.30 35.87 -12.26
N GLY A 70 -0.57 35.60 -10.97
CA GLY A 70 -0.94 36.61 -9.98
C GLY A 70 0.25 37.30 -9.28
N VAL A 71 1.46 36.76 -9.42
CA VAL A 71 2.66 37.31 -8.77
C VAL A 71 3.85 37.14 -9.71
N ARG A 72 4.46 38.25 -10.14
CA ARG A 72 5.58 38.25 -11.08
C ARG A 72 6.93 37.94 -10.42
N PRO A 73 7.93 37.48 -11.20
CA PRO A 73 9.32 37.39 -10.77
C PRO A 73 9.84 38.76 -10.28
N SER A 74 10.81 38.78 -9.38
CA SER A 74 11.29 40.04 -8.78
C SER A 74 12.06 40.96 -9.74
N GLY A 75 12.47 40.45 -10.90
CA GLY A 75 13.26 41.19 -11.90
C GLY A 75 12.46 41.75 -13.08
N GLU A 76 11.13 41.58 -13.10
CA GLU A 76 10.19 42.22 -14.04
C GLU A 76 9.51 43.44 -13.41
#